data_AF-A0A432U4M9-F1
#
_entry.id   AF-A0A432U4M9-F1
#
_cell.length_a   1.000
_cell.length_b   1.000
_cell.length_c   1.000
_cell.angle_alpha   90.00
_cell.angle_beta   90.00
_cell.angle_gamma   90.00
#
_symmetry.space_group_name_H-M   'P 1'
#
loop_
_entity.id
_entity.type
_entity.pdbx_description
1 polymer ?
#
loop_
_entity_poly.entity_id
_entity_poly.type
_entity_poly.pdbx_seq_one_letter_code
_entity_poly.pdbx_strand_id
1 'polypeptide(L)'
;PLCDEVFAESSIAVADLDSIVYTKGPGAFTGVRMCIGVVQGMSLAHDIPTMGFSTLELVGFGATKKYNCDKVAVALDARMGEVYWGVYQDQKLSNESLKNPSEVDVLNQDFIGIGTGWGAYEAELSKQTGVKQSISDFYPKAENLIDLYLNQNSADTDELPLPTYLRNNVAQKSLK
;
A
#
# COMPACT_ATOMS: atom_id res chain seq x y z
N PRO A 1 -4.28 -18.19 -12.29
CA PRO A 1 -5.22 -17.72 -13.34
C PRO A 1 -4.84 -16.35 -13.90
N LEU A 2 -4.96 -15.26 -13.13
CA LEU A 2 -4.65 -13.91 -13.65
C LEU A 2 -3.19 -13.75 -14.09
N CYS A 3 -2.23 -14.30 -13.33
CA CYS A 3 -0.82 -14.28 -13.76
C CYS A 3 -0.62 -15.10 -15.03
N ASP A 4 -1.21 -16.29 -15.11
CA ASP A 4 -1.11 -17.18 -16.27
C ASP A 4 -1.67 -16.52 -17.53
N GLU A 5 -2.77 -15.78 -17.42
CA GLU A 5 -3.38 -14.99 -18.50
C GLU A 5 -2.39 -13.93 -19.01
N VAL A 6 -1.78 -13.15 -18.12
CA VAL A 6 -0.81 -12.10 -18.50
C VAL A 6 0.45 -12.70 -19.13
N PHE A 7 0.97 -13.82 -18.62
CA PHE A 7 2.12 -14.50 -19.22
C PHE A 7 1.79 -15.07 -20.60
N ALA A 8 0.60 -15.65 -20.77
CA ALA A 8 0.14 -16.14 -22.06
C ALA A 8 -0.02 -15.00 -23.08
N GLU A 9 -0.61 -13.88 -22.69
CA GLU A 9 -0.78 -12.70 -23.56
C GLU A 9 0.54 -12.05 -23.95
N SER A 10 1.51 -11.98 -23.03
CA SER A 10 2.82 -11.38 -23.28
C SER A 10 3.81 -12.34 -23.96
N SER A 11 3.52 -13.65 -23.99
CA SER A 11 4.45 -14.70 -24.45
C SER A 11 5.79 -14.70 -23.69
N ILE A 12 5.76 -14.31 -22.42
CA ILE A 12 6.90 -14.28 -21.50
C ILE A 12 6.78 -15.43 -20.51
N ALA A 13 7.87 -16.16 -20.24
CA ALA A 13 7.89 -17.14 -19.17
C ALA A 13 8.21 -16.47 -17.83
N VAL A 14 7.79 -17.07 -16.72
CA VAL A 14 8.13 -16.57 -15.37
C VAL A 14 9.64 -16.42 -15.19
N ALA A 15 10.43 -17.36 -15.74
CA ALA A 15 11.88 -17.36 -15.67
C ALA A 15 12.55 -16.20 -16.44
N ASP A 16 11.82 -15.50 -17.31
CA ASP A 16 12.31 -14.38 -18.10
C ASP A 16 12.09 -13.03 -17.39
N LEU A 17 11.49 -13.03 -16.19
CA LEU A 17 11.29 -11.82 -15.41
C LEU A 17 12.59 -11.31 -14.80
N ASP A 18 12.87 -10.02 -14.99
CA ASP A 18 14.01 -9.35 -14.35
C ASP A 18 13.78 -9.10 -12.85
N SER A 19 12.54 -8.85 -12.43
CA SER A 19 12.18 -8.58 -11.03
C SER A 19 10.69 -8.84 -10.77
N ILE A 20 10.34 -9.19 -9.52
CA ILE A 20 8.96 -9.26 -9.05
C ILE A 20 8.70 -8.14 -8.04
N VAL A 21 7.83 -7.21 -8.43
CA VAL A 21 7.38 -6.13 -7.55
C VAL A 21 6.05 -6.45 -6.88
N TYR A 22 5.93 -6.10 -5.61
CA TYR A 22 4.76 -6.45 -4.81
C TYR A 22 4.48 -5.43 -3.71
N THR A 23 3.26 -5.43 -3.17
CA THR A 23 2.96 -4.65 -1.96
C THR A 23 3.22 -5.49 -0.72
N LYS A 24 4.05 -5.00 0.21
CA LYS A 24 4.34 -5.67 1.49
C LYS A 24 3.33 -5.34 2.59
N GLY A 25 2.28 -4.59 2.28
CA GLY A 25 1.34 -4.03 3.23
C GLY A 25 1.63 -2.54 3.51
N PRO A 26 0.88 -1.93 4.45
CA PRO A 26 -0.17 -2.52 5.27
C PRO A 26 -1.44 -2.87 4.46
N GLY A 27 -2.33 -3.68 5.04
CA GLY A 27 -3.57 -4.10 4.36
C GLY A 27 -4.26 -5.27 5.06
N ALA A 28 -5.13 -5.96 4.32
CA ALA A 28 -5.79 -7.17 4.80
C ALA A 28 -4.77 -8.28 5.07
N PHE A 29 -4.71 -8.75 6.32
CA PHE A 29 -3.71 -9.71 6.81
C PHE A 29 -3.58 -10.97 5.93
N THR A 30 -4.70 -11.60 5.58
CA THR A 30 -4.71 -12.78 4.71
C THR A 30 -4.23 -12.43 3.30
N GLY A 31 -4.70 -11.32 2.74
CA GLY A 31 -4.36 -10.91 1.37
C GLY A 31 -2.88 -10.60 1.20
N VAL A 32 -2.28 -9.84 2.14
CA VAL A 32 -0.86 -9.50 2.11
C VAL A 32 0.01 -10.76 2.16
N ARG A 33 -0.34 -11.73 3.02
CA ARG A 33 0.41 -13.00 3.13
C ARG A 33 0.24 -13.89 1.91
N MET A 34 -0.95 -13.93 1.32
CA MET A 34 -1.17 -14.67 0.08
C MET A 34 -0.31 -14.10 -1.05
N CYS A 35 -0.30 -12.77 -1.20
CA CYS A 35 0.57 -12.10 -2.17
C CYS A 35 2.03 -12.46 -1.97
N ILE A 36 2.53 -12.34 -0.74
CA ILE A 36 3.93 -12.63 -0.42
C ILE A 36 4.28 -14.10 -0.63
N GLY A 37 3.39 -15.03 -0.27
CA GLY A 37 3.62 -16.46 -0.52
C GLY A 37 3.75 -16.80 -2.00
N VAL A 38 2.96 -16.16 -2.86
CA VAL A 38 3.06 -16.32 -4.33
C VAL A 38 4.39 -15.74 -4.83
N VAL A 39 4.75 -14.52 -4.40
CA VAL A 39 6.00 -13.86 -4.78
C VAL A 39 7.22 -14.68 -4.35
N GLN A 40 7.24 -15.17 -3.11
CA GLN A 40 8.29 -16.06 -2.62
C GLN A 40 8.39 -17.33 -3.45
N GLY A 41 7.27 -17.97 -3.78
CA GLY A 41 7.26 -19.18 -4.60
C GLY A 41 7.85 -18.97 -5.99
N MET A 42 7.51 -17.86 -6.65
CA MET A 42 8.05 -17.52 -7.98
C MET A 42 9.53 -17.12 -7.92
N SER A 43 9.89 -16.25 -6.98
CA SER A 43 11.26 -15.77 -6.77
C SER A 43 12.22 -16.93 -6.46
N LEU A 44 11.86 -17.79 -5.51
CA LEU A 44 12.72 -18.93 -5.11
C LEU A 44 12.81 -20.03 -6.18
N ALA A 45 11.80 -20.19 -7.03
CA ALA A 45 11.81 -21.22 -8.07
C ALA A 45 12.70 -20.85 -9.27
N HIS A 46 12.94 -19.55 -9.49
CA HIS A 46 13.59 -19.03 -10.69
C HIS A 46 14.73 -18.05 -10.39
N ASP A 47 15.13 -17.90 -9.12
CA ASP A 47 16.16 -16.96 -8.66
C ASP A 47 15.89 -15.52 -9.14
N ILE A 48 14.61 -15.09 -9.10
CA ILE A 48 14.19 -13.75 -9.54
C ILE A 48 14.24 -12.79 -8.35
N PRO A 49 14.93 -11.64 -8.46
CA PRO A 49 14.98 -10.66 -7.39
C PRO A 49 13.62 -9.97 -7.19
N THR A 50 13.42 -9.34 -6.04
CA THR A 50 12.12 -8.76 -5.70
C THR A 50 12.23 -7.35 -5.12
N MET A 51 11.14 -6.58 -5.22
CA MET A 51 11.02 -5.29 -4.56
C MET A 51 9.64 -5.08 -3.93
N GLY A 52 9.64 -4.83 -2.61
CA GLY A 52 8.42 -4.65 -1.82
C GLY A 52 8.10 -3.18 -1.53
N PHE A 53 6.91 -2.76 -1.93
CA PHE A 53 6.39 -1.38 -1.79
C PHE A 53 5.34 -1.27 -0.69
N SER A 54 5.22 -0.09 -0.08
CA SER A 54 4.09 0.20 0.81
C SER A 54 2.79 0.25 0.00
N THR A 55 1.73 -0.36 0.54
CA THR A 55 0.39 -0.20 -0.03
C THR A 55 -0.08 1.26 0.02
N LEU A 56 0.28 1.99 1.07
CA LEU A 56 -0.10 3.40 1.22
C LEU A 56 0.63 4.27 0.19
N GLU A 57 1.91 3.96 -0.07
CA GLU A 57 2.68 4.63 -1.11
C GLU A 57 2.06 4.41 -2.49
N LEU A 58 1.72 3.15 -2.81
CA LEU A 58 1.05 2.80 -4.06
C LEU A 58 -0.29 3.53 -4.24
N VAL A 59 -1.09 3.61 -3.18
CA VAL A 59 -2.38 4.33 -3.21
C VAL A 59 -2.16 5.83 -3.38
N GLY A 60 -1.20 6.41 -2.66
CA GLY A 60 -0.82 7.82 -2.78
C GLY A 60 -0.38 8.16 -4.21
N PHE A 61 0.60 7.42 -4.74
CA PHE A 61 1.11 7.58 -6.11
C PHE A 61 0.02 7.39 -7.17
N GLY A 62 -0.83 6.37 -7.03
CA GLY A 62 -1.93 6.17 -7.96
C GLY A 62 -2.93 7.32 -7.95
N ALA A 63 -3.17 7.92 -6.78
CA ALA A 63 -4.08 9.03 -6.64
C ALA A 63 -3.52 10.34 -7.22
N THR A 64 -2.24 10.63 -7.01
CA THR A 64 -1.60 11.81 -7.62
C THR A 64 -1.69 11.73 -9.14
N LYS A 65 -1.45 10.55 -9.74
CA LYS A 65 -1.60 10.30 -11.18
C LYS A 65 -3.05 10.47 -11.67
N LYS A 66 -4.03 9.90 -10.95
CA LYS A 66 -5.44 9.92 -11.38
C LYS A 66 -6.08 11.32 -11.26
N TYR A 67 -5.76 12.04 -10.18
CA TYR A 67 -6.43 13.30 -9.84
C TYR A 67 -5.56 14.54 -10.10
N ASN A 68 -4.34 14.36 -10.60
CA ASN A 68 -3.38 15.42 -10.90
C ASN A 68 -3.19 16.36 -9.68
N CYS A 69 -2.86 15.75 -8.54
CA CYS A 69 -2.63 16.44 -7.26
C CYS A 69 -1.30 15.99 -6.63
N ASP A 70 -0.72 16.81 -5.75
CA ASP A 70 0.60 16.55 -5.16
C ASP A 70 0.57 16.22 -3.67
N LYS A 71 -0.60 16.35 -3.02
CA LYS A 71 -0.79 16.19 -1.58
C LYS A 71 -1.95 15.25 -1.29
N VAL A 72 -1.63 14.04 -0.84
CA VAL A 72 -2.61 12.98 -0.59
C VAL A 72 -2.49 12.48 0.83
N ALA A 73 -3.61 12.51 1.55
CA ALA A 73 -3.74 11.92 2.87
C ALA A 73 -4.33 10.51 2.72
N VAL A 74 -3.49 9.48 2.81
CA VAL A 74 -3.90 8.10 2.57
C VAL A 74 -4.39 7.47 3.86
N ALA A 75 -5.61 6.93 3.84
CA ALA A 75 -6.15 6.15 4.95
C ALA A 75 -6.81 4.87 4.43
N LEU A 76 -6.38 3.71 4.94
CA LEU A 76 -7.05 2.42 4.71
C LEU A 76 -7.67 1.93 6.02
N ASP A 77 -8.90 1.42 5.97
CA ASP A 77 -9.56 0.83 7.14
C ASP A 77 -8.74 -0.36 7.67
N ALA A 78 -8.18 -0.23 8.88
CA ALA A 78 -7.42 -1.27 9.56
C ALA A 78 -8.29 -2.13 10.49
N ARG A 79 -9.61 -1.91 10.48
CA ARG A 79 -10.60 -2.45 11.42
C ARG A 79 -10.33 -1.98 12.85
N MET A 80 -11.26 -2.32 13.75
CA MET A 80 -11.14 -2.04 15.19
C MET A 80 -11.05 -0.54 15.54
N GLY A 81 -11.62 0.33 14.69
CA GLY A 81 -11.60 1.78 14.94
C GLY A 81 -10.27 2.44 14.60
N GLU A 82 -9.41 1.78 13.83
CA GLU A 82 -8.09 2.27 13.45
C GLU A 82 -7.97 2.36 11.91
N VAL A 83 -7.04 3.19 11.47
CA VAL A 83 -6.65 3.34 10.06
C VAL A 83 -5.16 3.07 9.89
N TYR A 84 -4.80 2.43 8.79
CA TYR A 84 -3.46 2.55 8.25
C TYR A 84 -3.36 3.92 7.59
N TRP A 85 -2.49 4.75 8.14
CA TRP A 85 -2.38 6.16 7.80
C TRP A 85 -1.02 6.47 7.20
N GLY A 86 -0.99 7.35 6.21
CA GLY A 86 0.23 7.88 5.64
C GLY A 86 -0.03 9.17 4.87
N VAL A 87 0.98 10.02 4.79
CA VAL A 87 0.92 11.28 4.04
C VAL A 87 1.84 11.14 2.83
N TYR A 88 1.25 11.18 1.63
CA TYR A 88 1.96 11.14 0.38
C TYR A 88 2.05 12.54 -0.21
N GLN A 89 3.27 13.09 -0.26
CA GLN A 89 3.55 14.42 -0.78
C GLN A 89 4.93 14.44 -1.44
N ASP A 90 5.10 15.26 -2.48
CA ASP A 90 6.39 15.42 -3.18
C ASP A 90 6.96 14.08 -3.64
N GLN A 91 6.08 13.22 -4.16
CA GLN A 91 6.35 11.85 -4.61
C GLN A 91 6.88 10.90 -3.53
N LYS A 92 6.66 11.21 -2.24
CA LYS A 92 7.17 10.43 -1.13
C LYS A 92 6.10 10.14 -0.08
N LEU A 93 6.07 8.90 0.39
CA LEU A 93 5.28 8.53 1.57
C LEU A 93 6.02 8.93 2.86
N SER A 94 5.27 9.48 3.80
CA SER A 94 5.72 9.79 5.16
C SER A 94 4.67 9.36 6.19
N ASN A 95 5.09 9.24 7.44
CA ASN A 95 4.22 8.96 8.60
C ASN A 95 3.37 7.68 8.47
N GLU A 96 3.88 6.67 7.77
CA GLU A 96 3.24 5.35 7.67
C GLU A 96 3.07 4.73 9.07
N SER A 97 1.82 4.60 9.51
CA SER A 97 1.50 4.19 10.87
C SER A 97 0.10 3.59 10.99
N LEU A 98 -0.16 2.90 12.09
CA LEU A 98 -1.50 2.51 12.52
C LEU A 98 -1.96 3.55 13.54
N LYS A 99 -3.09 4.21 13.30
CA LYS A 99 -3.59 5.29 14.15
C LYS A 99 -5.09 5.20 14.39
N ASN A 100 -5.54 5.77 15.50
CA ASN A 100 -6.93 6.17 15.64
C ASN A 100 -7.22 7.34 14.66
N PRO A 101 -8.40 7.38 14.01
CA PRO A 101 -8.80 8.47 13.13
C PRO A 101 -8.70 9.88 13.76
N SER A 102 -8.84 9.99 15.08
CA SER A 102 -8.72 11.26 15.81
C SER A 102 -7.29 11.66 16.17
N GLU A 103 -6.30 10.80 15.90
CA GLU A 103 -4.89 10.99 16.26
C GLU A 103 -3.98 11.07 15.01
N VAL A 104 -4.59 11.05 13.82
CA VAL A 104 -3.88 11.28 12.56
C VAL A 104 -3.32 12.70 12.50
N ASP A 105 -2.40 12.91 11.58
CA ASP A 105 -1.71 14.18 11.38
C ASP A 105 -2.71 15.31 11.09
N VAL A 106 -2.46 16.48 11.67
CA VAL A 106 -3.18 17.70 11.31
C VAL A 106 -2.60 18.21 10.00
N LEU A 107 -3.45 18.33 8.98
CA LEU A 107 -3.10 18.76 7.63
C LEU A 107 -3.83 20.07 7.32
N ASN A 108 -4.34 20.22 6.10
CA ASN A 108 -5.18 21.33 5.69
C ASN A 108 -5.99 20.95 4.43
N GLN A 109 -6.73 21.92 3.93
CA GLN A 109 -7.59 21.76 2.76
C GLN A 109 -6.86 21.56 1.42
N ASP A 110 -5.52 21.68 1.38
CA ASP A 110 -4.74 21.41 0.16
C ASP A 110 -4.57 19.91 -0.11
N PHE A 111 -4.83 19.07 0.90
CA PHE A 111 -4.76 17.63 0.78
C PHE A 111 -6.09 17.04 0.30
N ILE A 112 -6.01 15.97 -0.49
CA ILE A 112 -7.15 15.11 -0.81
C ILE A 112 -7.03 13.82 0.01
N GLY A 113 -8.11 13.45 0.70
CA GLY A 113 -8.20 12.18 1.44
C GLY A 113 -8.46 11.00 0.51
N ILE A 114 -7.63 9.96 0.53
CA ILE A 114 -7.77 8.80 -0.36
C ILE A 114 -7.77 7.49 0.41
N GLY A 115 -8.69 6.61 0.05
CA GLY A 115 -8.72 5.21 0.50
C GLY A 115 -9.87 4.90 1.46
N THR A 116 -10.05 3.61 1.73
CA THR A 116 -11.23 3.09 2.44
C THR A 116 -11.42 3.64 3.86
N GLY A 117 -10.35 4.09 4.51
CA GLY A 117 -10.40 4.72 5.83
C GLY A 117 -11.22 6.02 5.81
N TRP A 118 -11.17 6.77 4.71
CA TRP A 118 -12.00 7.96 4.51
C TRP A 118 -13.47 7.66 4.30
N GLY A 119 -13.83 6.44 3.89
CA GLY A 119 -15.23 6.00 3.85
C GLY A 119 -15.73 5.52 5.21
N ALA A 120 -14.86 4.87 6.00
CA ALA A 120 -15.22 4.32 7.29
C ALA A 120 -15.27 5.39 8.41
N TYR A 121 -14.41 6.42 8.33
CA TYR A 121 -14.16 7.39 9.40
C TYR A 121 -14.11 8.83 8.87
N GLU A 122 -14.93 9.16 7.88
CA GLU A 122 -14.89 10.46 7.17
C GLU A 122 -14.97 11.66 8.12
N ALA A 123 -15.91 11.63 9.07
CA ALA A 123 -16.19 12.75 9.96
C ALA A 123 -15.01 13.03 10.90
N GLU A 124 -14.46 11.99 11.52
CA GLU A 124 -13.31 12.08 12.42
C GLU A 124 -12.06 12.52 11.67
N LEU A 125 -11.76 11.89 10.52
CA LEU A 125 -10.59 12.22 9.72
C LEU A 125 -10.67 13.65 9.19
N SER A 126 -11.82 14.07 8.66
CA SER A 126 -11.99 15.44 8.14
C SER A 126 -11.84 16.48 9.25
N LYS A 127 -12.40 16.20 10.44
CA LYS A 127 -12.28 17.07 11.61
C LYS A 127 -10.84 17.18 12.10
N GLN A 128 -10.13 16.06 12.20
CA GLN A 128 -8.77 16.01 12.73
C GLN A 128 -7.74 16.61 11.75
N THR A 129 -7.86 16.28 10.47
CA THR A 129 -6.87 16.65 9.45
C THR A 129 -7.14 18.03 8.85
N GLY A 130 -8.38 18.51 8.84
CA GLY A 130 -8.77 19.71 8.08
C GLY A 130 -8.92 19.49 6.57
N VAL A 131 -8.83 18.25 6.08
CA VAL A 131 -9.14 17.85 4.70
C VAL A 131 -10.63 18.04 4.43
N LYS A 132 -10.96 18.56 3.24
CA LYS A 132 -12.36 18.86 2.83
C LYS A 132 -12.91 17.93 1.76
N GLN A 133 -12.05 17.20 1.06
CA GLN A 133 -12.43 16.34 -0.05
C GLN A 133 -11.79 14.98 0.14
N SER A 134 -12.58 13.93 0.02
CA SER A 134 -12.09 12.56 0.11
C SER A 134 -12.76 11.61 -0.88
N ILE A 135 -12.01 10.58 -1.26
CA ILE A 135 -12.43 9.53 -2.19
C ILE A 135 -12.12 8.19 -1.53
N SER A 136 -13.17 7.47 -1.17
CA SER A 136 -13.08 6.25 -0.36
C SER A 136 -12.98 4.96 -1.20
N ASP A 137 -13.41 5.00 -2.46
CA ASP A 137 -13.43 3.88 -3.41
C ASP A 137 -12.16 3.81 -4.27
N PHE A 138 -11.01 4.08 -3.64
CA PHE A 138 -9.71 4.01 -4.29
C PHE A 138 -8.91 2.81 -3.77
N TYR A 139 -8.54 1.91 -4.69
CA TYR A 139 -7.84 0.68 -4.38
C TYR A 139 -6.47 0.62 -5.08
N PRO A 140 -5.47 -0.05 -4.48
CA PRO A 140 -4.18 -0.25 -5.13
C PRO A 140 -4.35 -1.00 -6.46
N LYS A 141 -3.59 -0.60 -7.47
CA LYS A 141 -3.60 -1.22 -8.79
C LYS A 141 -2.20 -1.64 -9.21
N ALA A 142 -2.10 -2.80 -9.85
CA ALA A 142 -0.82 -3.34 -10.35
C ALA A 142 -0.14 -2.39 -11.37
N GLU A 143 -0.90 -1.75 -12.26
CA GLU A 143 -0.37 -0.78 -13.23
C GLU A 143 0.41 0.37 -12.56
N ASN A 144 -0.11 0.90 -11.46
CA ASN A 144 0.55 1.97 -10.71
C ASN A 144 1.77 1.46 -9.93
N LEU A 145 1.82 0.16 -9.60
CA LEU A 145 2.96 -0.44 -8.90
C LEU A 145 4.15 -0.58 -9.85
N ILE A 146 3.90 -0.97 -11.09
CA ILE A 146 4.92 -0.98 -12.15
C ILE A 146 5.45 0.45 -12.38
N ASP A 147 4.57 1.43 -12.54
CA ASP A 147 4.99 2.82 -12.72
C ASP A 147 5.78 3.35 -11.51
N LEU A 148 5.36 3.01 -10.29
CA LEU A 148 6.06 3.40 -9.07
C LEU A 148 7.47 2.79 -9.04
N TYR A 149 7.61 1.50 -9.40
CA TYR A 149 8.90 0.83 -9.53
C TYR A 149 9.81 1.52 -10.55
N LEU A 150 9.29 1.82 -11.75
CA LEU A 150 10.05 2.47 -12.81
C LEU A 150 10.49 3.90 -12.46
N ASN A 151 9.80 4.57 -11.53
CA ASN A 151 10.15 5.91 -11.07
C ASN A 151 11.12 5.92 -9.87
N GLN A 152 11.44 4.76 -9.29
CA GLN A 152 12.40 4.65 -8.20
C GLN A 152 13.78 4.24 -8.70
N ASN A 153 14.83 4.85 -8.15
CA ASN A 153 16.22 4.43 -8.36
C ASN A 153 16.68 3.40 -7.33
N SER A 154 15.73 2.65 -6.75
CA SER A 154 16.01 1.63 -5.74
C SER A 154 16.53 0.36 -6.41
N ALA A 155 17.45 -0.34 -5.76
CA ALA A 155 17.90 -1.65 -6.23
C ALA A 155 16.95 -2.75 -5.76
N ASP A 156 16.68 -3.73 -6.62
CA ASP A 156 16.03 -4.97 -6.21
C ASP A 156 16.87 -5.70 -5.15
N THR A 157 16.22 -6.63 -4.44
CA THR A 157 16.89 -7.45 -3.44
C THR A 157 16.64 -8.94 -3.67
N ASP A 158 17.67 -9.74 -3.40
CA ASP A 158 17.58 -11.20 -3.33
C ASP A 158 17.09 -11.67 -1.95
N GLU A 159 16.82 -10.75 -1.03
CA GLU A 159 16.25 -11.08 0.28
C GLU A 159 14.85 -11.66 0.13
N LEU A 160 14.53 -12.60 1.04
CA LEU A 160 13.21 -13.22 1.06
C LEU A 160 12.12 -12.16 1.29
N PRO A 161 11.10 -12.08 0.41
CA PRO A 161 9.97 -11.16 0.59
C PRO A 161 9.29 -11.31 1.94
N LEU A 162 9.14 -10.22 2.71
CA LEU A 162 8.47 -10.22 4.02
C LEU A 162 7.35 -9.17 4.11
N PRO A 163 6.29 -9.44 4.91
CA PRO A 163 5.24 -8.47 5.17
C PRO A 163 5.67 -7.40 6.16
N THR A 164 5.14 -6.19 6.00
CA THR A 164 5.19 -5.15 7.02
C THR A 164 3.99 -5.28 7.96
N TYR A 165 4.27 -5.47 9.26
CA TYR A 165 3.26 -5.47 10.31
C TYR A 165 3.31 -4.17 11.10
N LEU A 166 2.29 -3.33 10.96
CA LEU A 166 2.15 -2.10 11.77
C LEU A 166 1.40 -2.36 13.08
N ARG A 167 0.60 -3.43 13.14
CA ARG A 167 -0.12 -3.84 14.36
C ARG A 167 0.74 -4.84 15.15
N ASN A 168 1.54 -4.34 16.09
CA ASN A 168 2.46 -5.15 16.89
C ASN A 168 1.83 -5.87 18.10
N ASN A 169 0.57 -5.58 18.46
CA ASN A 169 -0.03 -6.02 19.73
C ASN A 169 -1.28 -6.89 19.59
N VAL A 170 -1.24 -7.97 18.79
CA VAL A 170 -2.34 -8.96 18.79
C VAL A 170 -2.14 -10.06 19.85
N ALA A 171 -0.97 -10.11 20.52
CA ALA A 171 -0.58 -11.23 21.38
C ALA A 171 -0.23 -10.82 22.83
N GLN A 172 -0.80 -9.76 23.39
CA GLN A 172 -0.83 -9.64 24.86
C GLN A 172 -2.06 -10.39 25.38
N LYS A 173 -1.83 -11.65 25.80
CA LYS A 173 -2.80 -12.38 26.63
C LYS A 173 -3.18 -11.47 27.80
N SER A 174 -4.49 -11.20 27.94
CA SER A 174 -5.06 -10.70 29.18
C SER A 174 -4.57 -11.59 30.31
N LEU A 175 -3.69 -11.06 31.16
CA LEU A 175 -3.39 -11.66 32.45
C LEU A 175 -4.67 -11.54 33.27
N LYS A 176 -5.40 -12.65 33.37
CA LYS A 176 -6.40 -12.84 34.42
C LYS A 176 -5.72 -12.96 35.76
#